data_AF-A0A6B3GG66-F1
#
_entry.id   AF-A0A6B3GG66-F1
#
_cell.length_a   1.000
_cell.length_b   1.000
_cell.length_c   1.000
_cell.angle_alpha   90.00
_cell.angle_beta   90.00
_cell.angle_gamma   90.00
#
_symmetry.space_group_name_H-M   'P 1'
#
loop_
_entity.id
_entity.type
_entity.pdbx_description
1 polymer ?
#
loop_
_entity_poly.entity_id
_entity_poly.type
_entity_poly.pdbx_seq_one_letter_code
_entity_poly.pdbx_strand_id
1 'polypeptide(L)'
;MRRRAGLVLLAFAVFFAALSPLLRWYAFPRLAKIPPSQYQEVVLEAKPAVLLDYSTLKAKKVDKVTIVQTLKGNVEESEKIERSAGRDVVVWDALSYIQGPDGKMVSAIPERYIFDAHTQAPVNATGEMVDGDPVR
;
A
#
# COMPACT_ATOMS: atom_id res chain seq x y z
N MET A 1 40.49 -24.88 25.02
CA MET A 1 39.46 -24.39 24.07
C MET A 1 38.03 -24.43 24.62
N ARG A 2 37.56 -25.49 25.29
CA ARG A 2 36.19 -25.58 25.87
C ARG A 2 35.75 -24.40 26.76
N ARG A 3 36.63 -23.87 27.63
CA ARG A 3 36.28 -22.76 28.55
C ARG A 3 36.06 -21.42 27.84
N ARG A 4 36.85 -21.12 26.80
CA ARG A 4 36.69 -19.89 26.00
C ARG A 4 35.42 -19.93 25.17
N ALA A 5 35.12 -21.08 24.57
CA ALA A 5 33.87 -21.29 23.84
C ALA A 5 32.63 -21.09 24.74
N GLY A 6 32.67 -21.61 25.97
CA GLY A 6 31.59 -21.39 26.94
C GLY A 6 31.36 -19.92 27.30
N LEU A 7 32.44 -19.14 27.49
CA LEU A 7 32.33 -17.70 27.76
C LEU A 7 31.77 -16.91 26.58
N VAL A 8 32.15 -17.26 25.35
CA VAL A 8 31.62 -16.64 24.13
C VAL A 8 30.13 -16.93 24.00
N LEU A 9 29.70 -18.18 24.22
CA LEU A 9 28.29 -18.54 24.19
C LEU A 9 27.48 -17.81 25.27
N LEU A 10 28.04 -17.66 26.48
CA LEU A 10 27.41 -16.90 27.55
C LEU A 10 27.25 -15.42 27.17
N ALA A 11 28.27 -14.80 26.57
CA ALA A 11 28.21 -13.42 26.11
C ALA A 11 27.11 -13.23 25.04
N PHE A 12 26.99 -14.16 24.09
CA PHE A 12 25.90 -14.14 23.11
C PHE A 12 24.53 -14.34 23.77
N ALA A 13 24.40 -15.24 24.74
CA ALA A 13 23.15 -15.46 25.45
C ALA A 13 22.67 -14.18 26.15
N VAL A 14 23.58 -13.48 26.86
CA VAL A 14 23.28 -12.20 27.51
C VAL A 14 22.97 -11.12 26.47
N PHE A 15 23.74 -11.05 25.39
CA PHE A 15 23.51 -10.09 24.31
C PHE A 15 22.13 -10.26 23.68
N PHE A 16 21.73 -11.48 23.31
CA PHE A 16 20.42 -11.74 22.73
C PHE A 16 19.29 -11.52 23.73
N ALA A 17 19.48 -11.87 25.01
CA ALA A 17 18.50 -11.60 26.06
C ALA A 17 18.22 -10.10 26.22
N ALA A 18 19.23 -9.25 26.09
CA ALA A 18 19.08 -7.79 26.09
C ALA A 18 18.55 -7.25 24.75
N LEU A 19 18.98 -7.82 23.62
CA LEU A 19 18.61 -7.36 22.29
C LEU A 19 17.15 -7.64 21.96
N SER A 20 16.61 -8.80 22.35
CA SER A 20 15.22 -9.19 22.06
C SER A 20 14.16 -8.16 22.50
N PRO A 21 14.10 -7.70 23.77
CA PRO A 21 13.14 -6.69 24.18
C PRO A 21 13.39 -5.34 23.52
N LEU A 22 14.66 -4.98 23.29
CA LEU A 22 15.03 -3.72 22.62
C LEU A 22 14.57 -3.71 21.16
N LEU A 23 14.71 -4.82 20.45
CA LEU A 23 14.14 -4.97 19.11
C LEU A 23 12.61 -4.90 19.14
N ARG A 24 11.96 -5.63 20.05
CA ARG A 24 10.50 -5.76 20.08
C ARG A 24 9.78 -4.47 20.44
N TRP A 25 10.26 -3.76 21.46
CA TRP A 25 9.54 -2.61 22.03
C TRP A 25 10.13 -1.26 21.67
N TYR A 26 11.37 -1.20 21.16
CA TYR A 26 12.02 0.07 20.83
C TYR A 26 12.32 0.20 19.34
N ALA A 27 13.07 -0.75 18.75
CA ALA A 27 13.49 -0.62 17.36
C ALA A 27 12.35 -0.86 16.37
N PHE A 28 11.61 -1.97 16.52
CA PHE A 28 10.56 -2.35 15.57
C PHE A 28 9.46 -1.28 15.45
N PRO A 29 8.86 -0.76 16.54
CA PRO A 29 7.79 0.24 16.44
C PRO A 29 8.23 1.61 15.89
N ARG A 30 9.54 1.86 15.76
CA ARG A 30 10.08 3.14 15.28
C ARG A 30 10.64 3.05 13.86
N LEU A 31 11.13 1.88 13.48
CA LEU A 31 11.82 1.68 12.20
C LEU A 31 10.94 0.97 11.17
N ALA A 32 9.96 0.17 11.60
CA ALA A 32 9.07 -0.55 10.69
C ALA A 32 7.98 0.38 10.14
N LYS A 33 8.38 1.30 9.25
CA LYS A 33 7.50 2.22 8.54
C LYS A 33 7.26 1.73 7.12
N ILE A 34 6.04 1.90 6.61
CA ILE A 34 5.72 1.65 5.21
C ILE A 34 6.38 2.73 4.35
N PRO A 35 7.15 2.34 3.31
CA PRO A 35 7.79 3.32 2.45
C PRO A 35 6.77 4.10 1.61
N PRO A 36 6.82 5.45 1.61
CA PRO A 36 5.90 6.29 0.84
C PRO A 36 6.23 6.34 -0.67
N SER A 37 7.29 5.66 -1.13
CA SER A 37 7.76 5.66 -2.51
C SER A 37 7.51 4.35 -3.26
N GLN A 38 6.54 3.55 -2.81
CA GLN A 38 6.22 2.27 -3.46
C GLN A 38 5.47 2.50 -4.77
N TYR A 39 5.77 1.68 -5.77
CA TYR A 39 5.01 1.61 -7.01
C TYR A 39 4.71 0.15 -7.29
N GLN A 40 3.44 -0.18 -7.45
CA GLN A 40 2.98 -1.52 -7.78
C GLN A 40 1.95 -1.43 -8.89
N GLU A 41 2.04 -2.38 -9.82
CA GLU A 41 1.09 -2.54 -10.91
C GLU A 41 0.67 -4.01 -10.98
N VAL A 42 -0.64 -4.24 -11.00
CA VAL A 42 -1.24 -5.57 -11.13
C VAL A 42 -2.13 -5.57 -12.36
N VAL A 43 -1.90 -6.52 -13.26
CA VAL A 43 -2.67 -6.70 -14.48
C VAL A 43 -3.45 -8.00 -14.37
N LEU A 44 -4.77 -7.91 -14.38
CA LEU A 44 -5.70 -9.03 -14.33
C LEU A 44 -6.37 -9.17 -15.70
N GLU A 45 -6.39 -10.37 -16.28
CA GLU A 45 -7.06 -10.63 -17.54
C GLU A 45 -8.23 -11.60 -17.36
N ALA A 46 -9.37 -11.29 -17.98
CA ALA A 46 -10.55 -12.16 -18.03
C ALA A 46 -10.86 -12.54 -19.48
N LYS A 47 -10.98 -13.85 -19.75
CA LYS A 47 -11.25 -14.43 -21.08
C LYS A 47 -12.18 -15.67 -20.96
N PRO A 48 -13.37 -15.71 -21.60
CA PRO A 48 -14.12 -14.59 -22.15
C PRO A 48 -14.73 -13.72 -21.03
N ALA A 49 -15.12 -12.49 -21.34
CA ALA A 49 -15.67 -11.54 -20.36
C ALA A 49 -16.98 -10.90 -20.85
N VAL A 50 -17.76 -10.37 -19.91
CA VAL A 50 -18.96 -9.57 -20.18
C VAL A 50 -18.71 -8.16 -19.68
N LEU A 51 -18.86 -7.18 -20.55
CA LEU A 51 -18.63 -5.77 -20.26
C LEU A 51 -19.95 -5.00 -20.45
N LEU A 52 -20.24 -4.07 -19.54
CA LEU A 52 -21.37 -3.16 -19.69
C LEU A 52 -20.95 -2.02 -20.63
N ASP A 53 -21.63 -1.90 -21.76
CA ASP A 53 -21.45 -0.77 -22.67
C ASP A 53 -22.18 0.45 -22.11
N TYR A 54 -21.44 1.45 -21.61
CA TYR A 54 -22.03 2.65 -21.01
C TYR A 54 -22.81 3.53 -21.99
N SER A 55 -22.59 3.41 -23.30
CA SER A 55 -23.36 4.16 -24.30
C SER A 55 -24.77 3.62 -24.51
N THR A 56 -24.93 2.30 -24.35
CA THR A 56 -26.22 1.62 -24.57
C THR A 56 -26.82 1.04 -23.30
N LEU A 57 -26.07 1.03 -22.19
CA LEU A 57 -26.35 0.35 -20.92
C LEU A 57 -26.70 -1.13 -21.11
N LYS A 58 -26.06 -1.79 -22.10
CA LYS A 58 -26.28 -3.22 -22.40
C LYS A 58 -25.02 -4.03 -22.16
N ALA A 59 -25.22 -5.26 -21.69
CA ALA A 59 -24.16 -6.23 -21.54
C ALA A 59 -23.68 -6.72 -22.92
N LYS A 60 -22.37 -6.65 -23.14
CA LYS A 60 -21.70 -7.10 -24.35
C LYS A 60 -20.68 -8.17 -24.00
N LYS A 61 -20.75 -9.33 -24.65
CA LYS A 61 -19.71 -10.36 -24.57
C LYS A 61 -18.50 -9.91 -25.38
N VAL A 62 -17.31 -10.05 -24.79
CA VAL A 62 -16.02 -9.71 -25.41
C VAL A 62 -15.01 -10.82 -25.13
N ASP A 63 -14.03 -10.94 -26.02
CA ASP A 63 -13.04 -12.01 -25.94
C ASP A 63 -12.07 -11.84 -24.77
N LYS A 64 -11.78 -10.57 -24.41
CA LYS A 64 -10.88 -10.21 -23.33
C LYS A 64 -11.29 -8.89 -22.69
N VAL A 65 -11.14 -8.83 -21.36
CA VAL A 65 -11.05 -7.58 -20.60
C VAL A 65 -9.77 -7.64 -19.76
N THR A 66 -9.11 -6.50 -19.63
CA THR A 66 -7.94 -6.34 -18.76
C THR A 66 -8.26 -5.33 -17.69
N ILE A 67 -8.03 -5.66 -16.41
CA ILE A 67 -8.12 -4.72 -15.29
C ILE A 67 -6.69 -4.43 -14.88
N VAL A 68 -6.32 -3.15 -14.90
CA VAL A 68 -5.02 -2.69 -14.42
C VAL A 68 -5.23 -1.91 -13.14
N GLN A 69 -4.54 -2.33 -12.10
CA GLN A 69 -4.52 -1.68 -10.81
C GLN A 69 -3.12 -1.14 -10.57
N THR A 70 -3.00 0.18 -10.51
CA THR A 70 -1.78 0.88 -10.16
C THR A 70 -1.91 1.41 -8.74
N LEU A 71 -0.86 1.24 -7.95
CA LEU A 71 -0.71 1.84 -6.64
C LEU A 71 0.61 2.59 -6.62
N LYS A 72 0.55 3.89 -6.37
CA LYS A 72 1.71 4.76 -6.33
C LYS A 72 1.74 5.53 -5.02
N GLY A 73 2.83 5.40 -4.28
CA GLY A 73 3.09 6.22 -3.13
C GLY A 73 3.37 7.68 -3.51
N ASN A 74 2.77 8.59 -2.76
CA ASN A 74 2.88 10.02 -2.95
C ASN A 74 3.65 10.64 -1.78
N VAL A 75 4.98 10.74 -1.96
CA VAL A 75 5.90 11.26 -0.93
C VAL A 75 5.57 12.70 -0.55
N GLU A 76 5.30 13.55 -1.54
CA GLU A 76 5.02 14.97 -1.33
C GLU A 76 3.74 15.19 -0.52
N GLU A 77 2.64 14.51 -0.87
CA GLU A 77 1.40 14.61 -0.09
C GLU A 77 1.55 13.94 1.29
N SER A 78 2.34 12.87 1.42
CA SER A 78 2.65 12.28 2.73
C SER A 78 3.32 13.31 3.65
N GLU A 79 4.40 13.95 3.21
CA GLU A 79 5.10 14.98 3.99
C GLU A 79 4.19 16.17 4.33
N LYS A 80 3.29 16.55 3.42
CA LYS A 80 2.36 17.65 3.62
C LYS A 80 1.31 17.33 4.69
N ILE A 81 0.77 16.12 4.70
CA ILE A 81 -0.23 15.70 5.69
C ILE A 81 0.43 15.39 7.03
N GLU A 82 1.65 14.82 7.06
CA GLU A 82 2.41 14.61 8.29
C GLU A 82 2.56 15.90 9.11
N ARG A 83 2.77 17.05 8.43
CA ARG A 83 2.88 18.37 9.07
C ARG A 83 1.63 18.78 9.86
N SER A 84 0.43 18.35 9.46
CA SER A 84 -0.82 18.69 10.14
C SER A 84 -1.37 17.55 11.00
N ALA A 85 -1.05 16.30 10.68
CA ALA A 85 -1.59 15.11 11.34
C ALA A 85 -0.88 14.75 12.65
N GLY A 86 0.33 15.28 12.89
CA GLY A 86 1.09 15.04 14.13
C GLY A 86 1.54 13.58 14.32
N ARG A 87 1.56 12.79 13.25
CA ARG A 87 1.99 11.38 13.19
C ARG A 87 2.56 11.06 11.81
N ASP A 88 3.31 9.97 11.72
CA ASP A 88 3.79 9.44 10.45
C ASP A 88 2.62 8.92 9.60
N VAL A 89 2.45 9.47 8.40
CA VAL A 89 1.40 9.03 7.47
C VAL A 89 1.99 8.68 6.11
N VAL A 90 1.30 7.77 5.42
CA VAL A 90 1.61 7.42 4.04
C VAL A 90 0.38 7.67 3.21
N VAL A 91 0.58 8.36 2.09
CA VAL A 91 -0.44 8.63 1.08
C VAL A 91 -0.16 7.73 -0.12
N TRP A 92 -1.14 6.92 -0.49
CA TRP A 92 -1.11 6.10 -1.70
C TRP A 92 -2.21 6.54 -2.66
N ASP A 93 -1.79 6.92 -3.86
CA ASP A 93 -2.68 7.16 -5.00
C ASP A 93 -2.85 5.84 -5.74
N ALA A 94 -4.07 5.31 -5.76
CA ALA A 94 -4.43 4.11 -6.49
C ALA A 94 -5.31 4.44 -7.70
N LEU A 95 -5.17 3.65 -8.76
CA LEU A 95 -5.99 3.73 -9.95
C LEU A 95 -6.31 2.32 -10.41
N SER A 96 -7.60 1.97 -10.37
CA SER A 96 -8.09 0.74 -10.99
C SER A 96 -8.84 1.09 -12.26
N TYR A 97 -8.38 0.63 -13.41
CA TYR A 97 -9.06 0.87 -14.68
C TYR A 97 -9.29 -0.40 -15.49
N ILE A 98 -10.39 -0.39 -16.23
CA ILE A 98 -10.79 -1.46 -17.14
C ILE A 98 -10.35 -1.06 -18.54
N GLN A 99 -9.60 -1.93 -19.18
CA GLN A 99 -9.21 -1.84 -20.58
C GLN A 99 -10.06 -2.82 -21.41
N GLY A 100 -10.72 -2.29 -22.42
CA GLY A 100 -11.51 -3.06 -23.38
C GLY A 100 -10.64 -3.88 -24.33
N PRO A 101 -11.26 -4.75 -25.15
CA PRO A 101 -10.53 -5.56 -26.12
C PRO A 101 -9.79 -4.73 -27.19
N ASP A 102 -10.19 -3.48 -27.40
CA ASP A 102 -9.55 -2.50 -28.30
C ASP A 102 -8.40 -1.73 -27.65
N GLY A 103 -8.04 -2.05 -26.40
CA GLY A 103 -6.99 -1.36 -25.65
C GLY A 103 -7.43 0.00 -25.07
N LYS A 104 -8.68 0.42 -25.28
CA LYS A 104 -9.17 1.69 -24.72
C LYS A 104 -9.61 1.50 -23.27
N MET A 105 -9.39 2.54 -22.48
CA MET A 105 -9.93 2.60 -21.12
C MET A 105 -11.45 2.76 -21.19
N VAL A 106 -12.16 1.88 -20.50
CA VAL A 106 -13.63 1.84 -20.44
C VAL A 106 -14.14 2.52 -19.17
N SER A 107 -13.48 2.27 -18.04
CA SER A 107 -13.84 2.77 -16.73
C SER A 107 -12.58 2.92 -15.89
N ALA A 108 -12.56 3.88 -14.98
CA ALA A 108 -11.49 4.09 -14.02
C ALA A 108 -12.09 4.43 -12.66
N ILE A 109 -11.39 4.05 -11.60
CA ILE A 109 -11.70 4.37 -10.21
C ILE A 109 -10.40 4.89 -9.60
N PRO A 110 -10.18 6.21 -9.56
CA PRO A 110 -9.08 6.82 -8.84
C PRO A 110 -9.38 6.84 -7.33
N GLU A 111 -8.41 6.46 -6.50
CA GLU A 111 -8.56 6.42 -5.05
C GLU A 111 -7.32 7.03 -4.39
N ARG A 112 -7.50 7.70 -3.25
CA ARG A 112 -6.39 8.16 -2.41
C ARG A 112 -6.59 7.66 -0.99
N TYR A 113 -5.68 6.79 -0.58
CA TYR A 113 -5.64 6.23 0.77
C TYR A 113 -4.64 6.99 1.63
N ILE A 114 -5.05 7.32 2.85
CA ILE A 114 -4.18 7.95 3.84
C ILE A 114 -4.23 7.11 5.12
N PHE A 115 -3.07 6.62 5.55
CA PHE A 115 -2.99 5.71 6.68
C PHE A 115 -1.72 5.96 7.51
N ASP A 116 -1.78 5.51 8.76
CA ASP A 116 -0.66 5.56 9.69
C ASP A 116 0.43 4.60 9.23
N ALA A 117 1.64 5.12 9.12
CA ALA A 117 2.72 4.44 8.44
C ALA A 117 3.26 3.21 9.19
N HIS A 118 2.93 3.05 10.47
CA HIS A 118 3.37 1.93 11.32
C HIS A 118 2.26 0.89 11.54
N THR A 119 1.01 1.34 11.62
CA THR A 119 -0.15 0.49 11.96
C THR A 119 -1.06 0.15 10.78
N GLN A 120 -0.95 0.88 9.66
CA GLN A 120 -1.92 0.85 8.54
C GLN A 120 -3.34 1.26 8.92
N ALA A 121 -3.54 1.80 10.13
CA ALA A 121 -4.85 2.33 10.51
C ALA A 121 -5.19 3.54 9.63
N PRO A 122 -6.43 3.66 9.13
CA PRO A 122 -6.86 4.85 8.39
C PRO A 122 -6.77 6.07 9.30
N VAL A 123 -6.32 7.20 8.73
CA VAL A 123 -6.09 8.44 9.50
C VAL A 123 -7.23 9.44 9.34
N ASN A 124 -8.16 9.21 8.40
CA ASN A 124 -9.30 10.08 8.09
C ASN A 124 -8.85 11.55 8.00
N ALA A 125 -7.85 11.78 7.14
CA ALA A 125 -7.25 13.09 6.94
C ALA A 125 -7.86 13.81 5.73
N THR A 126 -7.72 15.14 5.70
CA THR A 126 -8.11 15.93 4.54
C THR A 126 -7.36 15.46 3.30
N GLY A 127 -8.11 15.11 2.25
CA GLY A 127 -7.56 14.65 0.96
C GLY A 127 -7.85 13.20 0.63
N GLU A 128 -8.40 12.39 1.56
CA GLU A 128 -8.89 11.05 1.22
C GLU A 128 -10.03 11.15 0.20
N MET A 129 -9.98 10.31 -0.84
CA MET A 129 -11.00 10.31 -1.89
C MET A 129 -11.19 8.93 -2.50
N VAL A 130 -12.41 8.68 -2.98
CA VAL A 130 -12.78 7.53 -3.80
C VAL A 130 -13.53 8.05 -5.01
N ASP A 131 -13.11 7.66 -6.21
CA ASP A 131 -13.65 8.14 -7.49
C ASP A 131 -13.63 9.67 -7.65
N GLY A 132 -12.63 10.31 -7.02
CA GLY A 132 -12.52 11.78 -6.98
C GLY A 132 -13.40 12.47 -5.92
N ASP A 133 -14.32 11.74 -5.29
CA ASP A 133 -15.17 12.28 -4.22
C ASP A 133 -14.48 12.17 -2.86
N PRO A 134 -14.39 13.26 -2.07
CA PRO A 134 -13.78 13.22 -0.75
C PRO A 134 -14.52 12.30 0.22
N VAL A 135 -13.78 11.51 0.98
CA VAL A 135 -14.33 10.68 2.07
C VAL A 135 -14.59 11.56 3.30
N ARG A 136 -15.70 11.35 4.01
CA ARG A 136 -16.09 12.07 5.24
C ARG A 136 -16.03 11.17 6.46
#